data_AF-A0A1Q7VF62-F1
#
_entry.id   AF-A0A1Q7VF62-F1
#
_cell.length_a   1.000
_cell.length_b   1.000
_cell.length_c   1.000
_cell.angle_alpha   90.00
_cell.angle_beta   90.00
_cell.angle_gamma   90.00
#
_symmetry.space_group_name_H-M   'P 1'
#
loop_
_entity.id
_entity.type
_entity.pdbx_description
1 polymer ?
#
loop_
_entity_poly.entity_id
_entity_poly.type
_entity_poly.pdbx_seq_one_letter_code
_entity_poly.pdbx_strand_id
1 'polypeptide(L)'
;MPGPDVRGNAALREFVRRSADSYHHQAGSCKMGSDELSVVDPQLRVYGVEGLRIADASVMPQVPSGNCHAGIVMIAERVSDLIKSAHGLAA
;
A
#
# COMPACT_ATOMS: atom_id res chain seq x y z
N MET A 1 2.71 -25.33 10.03
CA MET A 1 3.69 -25.33 11.13
C MET A 1 4.79 -26.35 10.83
N PRO A 2 6.06 -26.11 11.21
CA PRO A 2 7.21 -26.92 10.78
C PRO A 2 7.25 -28.36 11.31
N GLY A 3 6.53 -28.68 12.40
CA GLY A 3 6.57 -30.01 13.03
C GLY A 3 7.83 -30.21 13.90
N PRO A 4 7.88 -31.28 14.72
CA PRO A 4 8.91 -31.48 15.74
C PRO A 4 10.31 -31.85 15.20
N ASP A 5 10.40 -32.32 13.96
CA ASP A 5 11.65 -32.77 13.32
C ASP A 5 12.46 -31.63 12.69
N VAL A 6 11.84 -30.47 12.48
CA VAL A 6 12.52 -29.28 11.93
C VAL A 6 13.21 -28.54 13.06
N ARG A 7 14.53 -28.77 13.21
CA ARG A 7 15.34 -28.20 14.30
C ARG A 7 16.50 -27.35 13.79
N GLY A 8 16.76 -26.26 14.50
CA GLY A 8 17.85 -25.33 14.20
C GLY A 8 17.54 -24.35 13.07
N ASN A 9 18.34 -23.28 13.01
CA ASN A 9 18.07 -22.13 12.13
C ASN A 9 18.07 -22.48 10.63
N ALA A 10 18.90 -23.42 10.20
CA ALA A 10 18.96 -23.82 8.80
C ALA A 10 17.66 -24.52 8.35
N ALA A 11 17.19 -25.50 9.12
CA ALA A 11 15.96 -26.23 8.81
C ALA A 11 14.72 -25.34 8.90
N LEU A 12 14.65 -24.44 9.89
CA LEU A 12 13.56 -23.46 10.00
C LEU A 12 13.50 -22.50 8.82
N ARG A 13 14.66 -22.00 8.35
CA ARG A 13 14.72 -21.15 7.16
C ARG A 13 14.23 -21.87 5.91
N GLU A 14 14.60 -23.14 5.74
CA GLU A 14 14.14 -23.94 4.61
C GLU A 14 12.63 -24.17 4.66
N PHE A 15 12.08 -24.50 5.83
CA PHE A 15 10.64 -24.61 6.02
C PHE A 15 9.91 -23.31 5.62
N VAL A 16 10.40 -22.16 6.08
CA VAL A 16 9.81 -20.85 5.73
C VAL A 16 9.85 -20.61 4.23
N ARG A 17 10.99 -20.84 3.55
CA ARG A 17 11.08 -20.65 2.09
C ARG A 17 10.08 -21.50 1.30
N ARG A 18 9.82 -22.73 1.75
CA ARG A 18 8.90 -23.66 1.07
C ARG A 18 7.43 -23.42 1.38
N SER A 19 7.12 -22.76 2.50
CA SER A 19 5.76 -22.71 3.05
C SER A 19 5.24 -21.29 3.24
N ALA A 20 6.07 -20.27 3.01
CA ALA A 20 5.65 -18.88 3.09
C ALA A 20 4.57 -18.60 2.04
N ASP A 21 3.53 -17.90 2.46
CA ASP A 21 2.44 -17.42 1.62
C ASP A 21 2.19 -15.94 1.92
N SER A 22 1.47 -15.28 1.02
CA SER A 22 1.03 -13.91 1.22
C SER A 22 -0.07 -13.83 2.27
N TYR A 23 -0.07 -12.76 3.05
CA TYR A 23 -1.22 -12.35 3.85
C TYR A 23 -2.15 -11.37 3.08
N HIS A 24 -1.98 -11.30 1.76
CA HIS A 24 -2.82 -10.54 0.81
C HIS A 24 -2.88 -9.02 1.07
N HIS A 25 -1.74 -8.44 1.46
CA HIS A 25 -1.57 -7.00 1.74
C HIS A 25 -0.61 -6.33 0.75
N GLN A 26 -0.79 -6.58 -0.56
CA GLN A 26 0.01 -5.93 -1.59
C GLN A 26 -0.27 -4.41 -1.63
N ALA A 27 0.79 -3.60 -1.64
CA ALA A 27 0.72 -2.14 -1.60
C ALA A 27 1.99 -1.50 -2.20
N GLY A 28 1.95 -0.20 -2.47
CA GLY A 28 3.14 0.61 -2.79
C GLY A 28 3.61 0.63 -4.25
N SER A 29 2.94 -0.05 -5.18
CA SER A 29 3.31 -0.06 -6.61
C SER A 29 3.15 1.28 -7.33
N CYS A 30 2.38 2.21 -6.76
CA CYS A 30 2.21 3.58 -7.24
C CYS A 30 2.41 4.57 -6.08
N LYS A 31 3.47 4.36 -5.30
CA LYS A 31 3.79 5.07 -4.06
C LYS A 31 3.57 6.59 -4.15
N MET A 32 2.89 7.12 -3.14
CA MET A 32 2.82 8.54 -2.85
C MET A 32 4.15 9.06 -2.30
N GLY A 33 4.61 10.21 -2.77
CA GLY A 33 5.79 10.86 -2.21
C GLY A 33 6.31 12.03 -3.06
N SER A 34 7.53 12.46 -2.73
CA SER A 34 8.24 13.56 -3.39
C SER A 34 9.65 13.15 -3.85
N ASP A 35 9.94 11.85 -3.89
CA ASP A 35 11.21 11.32 -4.37
C ASP A 35 11.09 10.76 -5.80
N GLU A 36 12.21 10.45 -6.42
CA GLU A 36 12.29 9.99 -7.81
C GLU A 36 11.53 8.69 -8.09
N LEU A 37 11.22 7.91 -7.05
CA LEU A 37 10.45 6.67 -7.17
C LEU A 37 8.94 6.87 -6.96
N SER A 38 8.51 8.10 -6.67
CA SER A 38 7.12 8.41 -6.38
C SER A 38 6.29 8.52 -7.67
N VAL A 39 5.12 7.87 -7.68
CA VAL A 39 4.21 7.87 -8.84
C VAL A 39 3.10 8.91 -8.69
N VAL A 40 2.68 9.16 -7.44
CA VAL A 40 1.71 10.21 -7.13
C VAL A 40 2.26 11.19 -6.09
N ASP A 41 1.78 12.43 -6.14
CA ASP A 41 2.11 13.46 -5.16
C ASP A 41 1.30 13.31 -3.85
N PRO A 42 1.54 14.14 -2.81
CA PRO A 42 0.75 14.09 -1.57
C PRO A 42 -0.74 14.41 -1.70
N GLN A 43 -1.20 14.87 -2.86
CA GLN A 43 -2.60 15.07 -3.22
C GLN A 43 -3.15 13.93 -4.10
N LEU A 44 -2.37 12.86 -4.22
CA LEU A 44 -2.63 11.63 -4.96
C LEU A 44 -2.82 11.85 -6.47
N ARG A 45 -2.26 12.94 -7.00
CA ARG A 45 -2.21 13.25 -8.43
C ARG A 45 -1.05 12.52 -9.07
N VAL A 46 -1.28 11.90 -10.23
CA VAL A 46 -0.23 11.20 -10.97
C VAL A 46 0.75 12.22 -11.55
N TYR A 47 2.04 12.03 -11.29
CA TYR A 47 3.06 12.89 -11.87
C TYR A 47 3.06 12.79 -13.41
N GLY A 48 3.12 13.93 -14.09
CA GLY A 48 3.16 14.01 -15.55
C GLY A 48 1.83 13.75 -16.27
N VAL A 49 0.72 13.53 -15.55
CA VAL A 49 -0.61 13.32 -16.14
C VAL A 49 -1.63 14.24 -15.47
N GLU A 50 -2.28 15.07 -16.28
CA GLU A 50 -3.32 15.98 -15.80
C GLU A 50 -4.65 15.24 -15.57
N GLY A 51 -5.40 15.67 -14.56
CA GLY A 51 -6.75 15.15 -14.28
C GLY A 51 -6.83 13.72 -13.75
N LEU A 52 -5.69 13.04 -13.49
CA LEU A 52 -5.64 11.66 -13.03
C LEU A 52 -5.16 11.55 -11.57
N ARG A 53 -5.84 10.71 -10.79
CA ARG A 53 -5.47 10.33 -9.42
C ARG A 53 -5.54 8.81 -9.23
N ILE A 54 -4.80 8.30 -8.25
CA ILE A 54 -4.86 6.90 -7.80
C ILE A 54 -5.26 6.88 -6.32
N ALA A 55 -6.23 6.05 -5.94
CA ALA A 55 -6.81 6.04 -4.60
C ALA A 55 -7.05 4.61 -4.09
N ASP A 56 -5.96 3.85 -3.93
CA ASP A 56 -6.00 2.47 -3.44
C ASP A 56 -4.72 2.11 -2.65
N ALA A 57 -4.49 0.83 -2.35
CA ALA A 57 -3.30 0.38 -1.62
C ALA A 57 -1.97 0.70 -2.34
N SER A 58 -1.97 0.85 -3.66
CA SER A 58 -0.75 1.11 -4.44
C SER A 58 -0.07 2.42 -4.04
N VAL A 59 -0.81 3.41 -3.51
CA VAL A 59 -0.24 4.71 -3.13
C VAL A 59 0.42 4.70 -1.76
N MET A 60 0.24 3.65 -0.96
CA MET A 60 0.85 3.57 0.37
C MET A 60 2.39 3.56 0.24
N PRO A 61 3.11 4.49 0.87
CA PRO A 61 4.58 4.50 0.80
C PRO A 61 5.21 3.27 1.47
N GLN A 62 4.53 2.70 2.46
CA GLN A 62 4.86 1.45 3.13
C GLN A 62 3.58 0.73 3.58
N VAL A 63 3.65 -0.59 3.66
CA VAL A 63 2.56 -1.43 4.20
C VAL A 63 2.39 -1.12 5.69
N PRO A 64 1.17 -0.80 6.19
CA PRO A 64 0.93 -0.59 7.61
C PRO A 64 1.17 -1.87 8.42
N SER A 65 1.39 -1.73 9.74
CA SER A 65 1.61 -2.88 10.63
C SER A 65 0.37 -3.76 10.82
N GLY A 66 -0.82 -3.22 10.59
CA GLY A 66 -2.10 -3.93 10.64
C GLY A 66 -2.67 -4.24 9.26
N ASN A 67 -3.92 -4.73 9.23
CA ASN A 67 -4.61 -5.01 7.98
C ASN A 67 -4.81 -3.75 7.14
N CYS A 68 -4.52 -3.82 5.84
CA CYS A 68 -4.50 -2.65 4.96
C CYS A 68 -5.89 -2.03 4.72
N HIS A 69 -6.96 -2.81 4.87
CA HIS A 69 -8.32 -2.41 4.50
C HIS A 69 -8.73 -1.06 5.11
N ALA A 70 -8.53 -0.86 6.42
CA ALA A 70 -8.87 0.41 7.06
C ALA A 70 -8.08 1.60 6.49
N GLY A 71 -6.79 1.39 6.17
CA GLY A 71 -5.96 2.40 5.53
C GLY A 71 -6.43 2.73 4.11
N ILE A 72 -6.86 1.72 3.33
CA ILE A 72 -7.39 1.91 1.98
C ILE A 72 -8.67 2.74 2.00
N VAL A 73 -9.60 2.43 2.92
CA VAL A 73 -10.84 3.21 3.07
C VAL A 73 -10.51 4.66 3.44
N MET A 74 -9.58 4.89 4.36
CA MET A 74 -9.15 6.24 4.73
C MET A 74 -8.50 7.01 3.57
N ILE A 75 -7.72 6.34 2.72
CA ILE A 75 -7.17 6.94 1.48
C ILE A 75 -8.32 7.38 0.57
N ALA A 76 -9.32 6.52 0.37
CA ALA A 76 -10.48 6.83 -0.48
C ALA A 76 -11.27 8.04 0.04
N GLU A 77 -11.57 8.07 1.35
CA GLU A 77 -12.22 9.22 1.99
C GLU A 77 -11.41 10.51 1.81
N ARG A 78 -10.09 10.43 2.02
CA ARG A 78 -9.23 11.61 1.85
C ARG A 78 -9.21 12.13 0.41
N VAL A 79 -9.16 11.24 -0.59
CA VAL A 79 -9.22 11.64 -2.00
C VAL A 79 -10.58 12.25 -2.34
N SER A 80 -11.67 11.70 -1.80
CA SER A 80 -13.02 12.26 -1.96
C SER A 80 -13.05 13.73 -1.54
N ASP A 81 -12.51 14.06 -0.37
CA ASP A 81 -12.42 15.44 0.11
C ASP A 81 -11.53 16.32 -0.79
N LEU A 82 -10.37 15.83 -1.21
CA LEU A 82 -9.47 16.57 -2.10
C LEU A 82 -10.11 16.89 -3.44
N ILE A 83 -10.87 15.94 -4.01
CA ILE A 83 -11.62 16.13 -5.26
C ILE A 83 -12.72 17.16 -5.03
N LYS A 84 -13.53 17.04 -3.97
CA LYS A 84 -14.58 18.02 -3.66
C LYS A 84 -14.02 19.42 -3.53
N SER A 85 -12.93 19.59 -2.77
CA SER A 85 -12.26 20.89 -2.62
C SER A 85 -11.75 21.45 -3.95
N ALA A 86 -11.13 20.61 -4.79
CA ALA A 86 -10.62 21.05 -6.10
C ALA A 86 -11.71 21.51 -7.07
N HIS A 87 -12.94 21.01 -6.92
CA HIS A 87 -14.08 21.36 -7.77
C HIS A 87 -15.08 22.33 -7.12
N GLY A 88 -14.76 22.87 -5.93
CA GLY A 88 -15.67 23.79 -5.22
C GLY A 88 -16.96 23.12 -4.74
N LEU A 89 -16.92 21.81 -4.47
CA LEU A 89 -18.05 20.99 -4.00
C LEU A 89 -17.98 20.69 -2.49
N ALA A 90 -17.09 21.36 -1.75
CA ALA A 90 -17.03 21.23 -0.30
C ALA A 90 -18.28 21.86 0.34
N ALA A 91 -18.91 21.15 1.27
CA ALA A 91 -20.05 21.63 2.07
C ALA A 91 -19.62 22.73 3.06
#